data_AF-A0A7R9ZN13-F1
#
_entry.id   AF-A0A7R9ZN13-F1
#
_cell.length_a   1.000
_cell.length_b   1.000
_cell.length_c   1.000
_cell.angle_alpha   90.00
_cell.angle_beta   90.00
_cell.angle_gamma   90.00
#
_symmetry.space_group_name_H-M   'P 1'
#
loop_
_entity.id
_entity.type
_entity.pdbx_description
1 polymer ?
#
loop_
_entity_poly.entity_id
_entity_poly.type
_entity_poly.pdbx_seq_one_letter_code
_entity_poly.pdbx_strand_id
1 'polypeptide(L)'
;LFSSGGGSGEVVLEAIVQLAGQCLKRDGAVGIVSEFMNPGPILLDKLKTWWSRHSPTPCGGILFTNEHPIDADTYSQRRADDAQEFATWKAHLEHEGIDEVSPGLLFLRPMQGELDHILVPKTQQGSIWTPANREAANFTKRVAATKFRTEFTERS
;
A
#
# COMPACT_ATOMS: atom_id res chain seq x y z
N LEU A 1 -7.35 3.75 7.33
CA LEU A 1 -7.69 3.80 5.89
C LEU A 1 -8.27 5.19 5.62
N PHE A 2 -7.94 5.85 4.50
CA PHE A 2 -8.07 7.31 4.26
C PHE A 2 -9.29 8.02 4.88
N SER A 3 -9.03 9.17 5.51
CA SER A 3 -10.05 10.21 5.72
C SER A 3 -10.38 10.87 4.37
N SER A 4 -11.16 10.17 3.56
CA SER A 4 -12.00 10.79 2.54
C SER A 4 -13.41 10.71 3.09
N GLY A 5 -14.17 11.81 3.17
CA GLY A 5 -15.52 11.85 3.73
C GLY A 5 -16.59 11.04 2.97
N GLY A 6 -16.33 9.76 2.69
CA GLY A 6 -17.13 8.75 2.00
C GLY A 6 -17.07 7.40 2.73
N GLY A 7 -17.15 6.27 2.02
CA GLY A 7 -17.05 4.92 2.61
C GLY A 7 -15.69 4.63 3.30
N SER A 8 -15.49 3.41 3.81
CA SER A 8 -14.19 3.02 4.39
C SER A 8 -13.06 3.19 3.36
N GLY A 9 -11.83 3.46 3.77
CA GLY A 9 -10.75 3.62 2.79
C GLY A 9 -10.47 2.35 1.98
N GLU A 10 -11.01 1.19 2.38
CA GLU A 10 -10.98 -0.02 1.56
C GLU A 10 -11.84 0.14 0.30
N VAL A 11 -13.03 0.71 0.45
CA VAL A 11 -13.91 1.08 -0.68
C VAL A 11 -13.22 2.05 -1.62
N VAL A 12 -12.48 3.00 -1.08
CA VAL A 12 -11.68 3.96 -1.88
C VAL A 12 -10.58 3.24 -2.65
N LEU A 13 -9.85 2.34 -1.99
CA LEU A 13 -8.79 1.56 -2.63
C LEU A 13 -9.35 0.66 -3.73
N GLU A 14 -10.45 -0.05 -3.49
CA GLU A 14 -11.13 -0.87 -4.51
C GLU A 14 -11.55 -0.02 -5.72
N ALA A 15 -12.14 1.16 -5.48
CA ALA A 15 -12.52 2.07 -6.56
C ALA A 15 -11.30 2.55 -7.40
N ILE A 16 -10.17 2.84 -6.76
CA ILE A 16 -8.92 3.18 -7.47
C ILE A 16 -8.45 2.00 -8.31
N VAL A 17 -8.46 0.78 -7.75
CA VAL A 17 -8.04 -0.44 -8.44
C VAL A 17 -8.93 -0.73 -9.65
N GLN A 18 -10.25 -0.57 -9.50
CA GLN A 18 -11.21 -0.68 -10.57
C GLN A 18 -10.90 0.31 -11.71
N LEU A 19 -10.76 1.59 -11.40
CA LEU A 19 -10.46 2.62 -12.40
C LEU A 19 -9.11 2.36 -13.08
N ALA A 20 -8.10 1.95 -12.30
CA ALA A 20 -6.79 1.61 -12.84
C ALA A 20 -6.87 0.44 -13.84
N GLY A 21 -7.61 -0.62 -13.51
CA GLY A 21 -7.80 -1.77 -14.42
C GLY A 21 -8.49 -1.41 -15.73
N GLN A 22 -9.34 -0.37 -15.74
CA GLN A 22 -10.06 0.08 -16.93
C GLN A 22 -9.28 1.11 -17.76
N CYS A 23 -8.48 1.95 -17.11
CA CYS A 23 -7.87 3.12 -17.74
C CYS A 23 -6.37 2.98 -18.04
N LEU A 24 -5.65 2.09 -17.34
CA LEU A 24 -4.22 1.94 -17.56
C LEU A 24 -3.93 1.31 -18.92
N LYS A 25 -3.06 1.97 -19.69
CA LYS A 25 -2.44 1.38 -20.88
C LYS A 25 -1.50 0.25 -20.47
N ARG A 26 -1.12 -0.61 -21.42
CA ARG A 26 -0.24 -1.78 -21.21
C ARG A 26 1.04 -1.48 -20.43
N ASP A 27 1.65 -0.32 -20.64
CA ASP A 27 2.89 0.09 -19.95
C ASP A 27 2.65 1.13 -18.84
N GLY A 28 1.38 1.40 -18.52
CA GLY A 28 0.98 2.31 -17.45
C GLY A 28 1.14 1.67 -16.08
N ALA A 29 1.30 2.51 -15.06
CA ALA A 29 1.27 2.08 -13.67
C ALA A 29 0.48 3.10 -12.85
N VAL A 30 -0.17 2.61 -11.79
CA VAL A 30 -0.73 3.45 -10.72
C VAL A 30 0.13 3.28 -9.48
N GLY A 31 0.47 4.40 -8.85
CA GLY A 31 1.12 4.47 -7.55
C GLY A 31 0.13 4.98 -6.51
N ILE A 32 -0.01 4.28 -5.39
CA ILE A 32 -0.91 4.63 -4.29
C ILE A 32 -0.09 4.70 -3.01
N VAL A 33 -0.10 5.85 -2.34
CA VAL A 33 0.53 6.03 -1.03
C VAL A 33 -0.58 6.12 0.00
N SER A 34 -0.54 5.33 1.06
CA SER A 34 -1.50 5.40 2.16
C SER A 34 -0.76 5.37 3.48
N GLU A 35 -1.22 6.12 4.48
CA GLU A 35 -0.73 5.99 5.85
C GLU A 35 -1.21 4.70 6.52
N PHE A 36 -2.21 4.05 5.92
CA PHE A 36 -2.90 2.88 6.45
C PHE A 36 -2.97 1.78 5.39
N MET A 37 -1.85 1.13 5.14
CA MET A 37 -1.88 -0.16 4.48
C MET A 37 -1.83 -1.24 5.57
N ASN A 38 -2.77 -2.17 5.52
CA ASN A 38 -2.69 -3.37 6.34
C ASN A 38 -1.63 -4.29 5.68
N PRO A 39 -0.47 -4.52 6.33
CA PRO A 39 0.56 -5.39 5.77
C PRO A 39 0.05 -6.83 5.66
N GLY A 40 0.52 -7.56 4.64
CA GLY A 40 0.34 -9.00 4.55
C GLY A 40 -0.51 -9.51 3.37
N PRO A 41 -0.75 -10.83 3.31
CA PRO A 41 -1.27 -11.52 2.14
C PRO A 41 -2.73 -11.18 1.83
N ILE A 42 -3.53 -10.87 2.86
CA ILE A 42 -4.97 -10.60 2.72
C ILE A 42 -5.20 -9.42 1.77
N LEU A 43 -4.44 -8.33 1.92
CA LEU A 43 -4.57 -7.16 1.05
C LEU A 43 -4.17 -7.51 -0.39
N LEU A 44 -3.10 -8.30 -0.59
CA LEU A 44 -2.69 -8.72 -1.92
C LEU A 44 -3.76 -9.57 -2.62
N ASP A 45 -4.40 -10.50 -1.90
CA ASP A 45 -5.47 -11.34 -2.44
C ASP A 45 -6.71 -10.51 -2.81
N LYS A 46 -7.06 -9.52 -1.97
CA LYS A 46 -8.10 -8.53 -2.29
C LYS A 46 -7.77 -7.76 -3.56
N LEU A 47 -6.55 -7.23 -3.69
CA LEU A 47 -6.10 -6.48 -4.88
C LEU A 47 -6.18 -7.32 -6.16
N LYS A 48 -5.72 -8.58 -6.13
CA LYS A 48 -5.84 -9.52 -7.25
C LYS A 48 -7.30 -9.77 -7.63
N THR A 49 -8.15 -9.95 -6.63
CA THR A 49 -9.57 -10.20 -6.81
C THR A 49 -10.27 -8.97 -7.41
N TRP A 50 -10.07 -7.79 -6.86
CA TRP A 50 -10.64 -6.54 -7.37
C TRP A 50 -10.20 -6.26 -8.80
N TRP A 51 -8.92 -6.44 -9.11
CA TRP A 51 -8.42 -6.22 -10.46
C TRP A 51 -9.04 -7.19 -11.48
N SER A 52 -9.08 -8.48 -11.19
CA SER A 52 -9.59 -9.49 -12.13
C SER A 52 -11.08 -9.34 -12.46
N ARG A 53 -11.86 -8.70 -11.58
CA ARG A 53 -13.27 -8.34 -11.86
C ARG A 53 -13.42 -7.24 -12.90
N HIS A 54 -12.41 -6.38 -13.07
CA HIS A 54 -12.54 -5.13 -13.82
C HIS A 54 -11.56 -4.98 -14.98
N SER A 55 -10.55 -5.84 -15.08
CA SER A 55 -9.58 -5.87 -16.16
C SER A 55 -9.44 -7.28 -16.73
N PRO A 56 -9.49 -7.44 -18.06
CA PRO A 56 -9.17 -8.72 -18.71
C PRO A 56 -7.67 -9.02 -18.70
N THR A 57 -6.83 -8.01 -18.45
CA THR A 57 -5.38 -8.17 -18.34
C THR A 57 -5.02 -8.56 -16.91
N PRO A 58 -4.12 -9.54 -16.71
CA PRO A 58 -3.58 -9.84 -15.38
C PRO A 58 -2.96 -8.61 -14.70
N CYS A 59 -2.85 -8.67 -13.37
CA CYS A 59 -2.24 -7.63 -12.55
C CYS A 59 -0.90 -8.09 -12.01
N GLY A 60 0.11 -7.24 -12.11
CA GLY A 60 1.36 -7.37 -11.37
C GLY A 60 1.66 -6.07 -10.63
N GLY A 61 2.53 -6.15 -9.62
CA GLY A 61 2.70 -5.01 -8.73
C GLY A 61 3.54 -5.30 -7.50
N ILE A 62 3.77 -4.23 -6.73
CA ILE A 62 4.57 -4.30 -5.51
C ILE A 62 3.88 -3.46 -4.44
N LEU A 63 3.52 -4.09 -3.33
CA LEU A 63 3.16 -3.42 -2.09
C LEU A 63 4.42 -3.31 -1.25
N PHE A 64 4.77 -2.09 -0.87
CA PHE A 64 5.75 -1.83 0.15
C PHE A 64 5.02 -1.51 1.46
N THR A 65 5.49 -2.02 2.59
CA THR A 65 5.12 -1.56 3.95
C THR A 65 6.35 -1.57 4.83
N ASN A 66 6.33 -0.91 5.97
CA ASN A 66 7.41 -1.01 6.94
C ASN A 66 7.52 -2.43 7.50
N GLU A 67 8.75 -2.87 7.75
CA GLU A 67 9.07 -4.12 8.46
C GLU A 67 8.51 -4.14 9.89
N HIS A 68 8.50 -2.97 10.53
CA HIS A 68 7.93 -2.77 11.85
C HIS A 68 6.80 -1.74 11.76
N PRO A 69 5.55 -2.19 11.56
CA PRO A 69 4.40 -1.31 11.68
C PRO A 69 4.28 -0.78 13.11
N ILE A 70 3.53 0.31 13.28
CA ILE A 70 3.21 0.85 14.61
C ILE A 70 1.89 0.26 15.07
N ASP A 71 1.80 -0.13 16.33
CA ASP A 71 0.57 -0.64 16.91
C ASP A 71 -0.54 0.44 16.94
N ALA A 72 -1.79 -0.01 16.99
CA ALA A 72 -2.96 0.86 16.97
C ALA A 72 -2.99 1.89 18.12
N ASP A 73 -2.46 1.54 19.30
CA ASP A 73 -2.38 2.45 20.45
C ASP A 73 -1.38 3.57 20.19
N THR A 74 -0.16 3.23 19.79
CA THR A 74 0.89 4.18 19.42
C THR A 74 0.44 5.07 18.26
N TYR A 75 -0.25 4.50 17.26
CA TYR A 75 -0.82 5.27 16.17
C TYR A 75 -1.85 6.29 16.67
N SER A 76 -2.83 5.83 17.44
CA SER A 76 -3.90 6.68 17.98
C SER A 76 -3.35 7.81 18.83
N GLN A 77 -2.35 7.52 19.67
CA GLN A 77 -1.70 8.52 20.52
C GLN A 77 -0.95 9.59 19.70
N ARG A 78 -0.37 9.23 18.56
CA ARG A 78 0.33 10.19 17.68
C ARG A 78 -0.61 11.08 16.87
N ARG A 79 -1.87 10.66 16.67
CA ARG A 79 -2.85 11.40 15.87
C ARG A 79 -3.83 12.22 16.68
N ALA A 80 -3.91 11.94 17.97
CA ALA A 80 -4.81 12.61 18.88
C ALA A 80 -4.13 13.80 19.56
N ASP A 81 -4.82 14.93 19.58
CA ASP A 81 -4.42 16.09 20.37
C ASP A 81 -4.87 15.94 21.85
N ASP A 82 -5.89 15.11 22.11
CA ASP A 82 -6.44 14.85 23.44
C ASP A 82 -6.93 13.41 23.64
N ALA A 83 -7.41 13.11 24.85
CA ALA A 83 -7.88 11.78 25.23
C ALA A 83 -9.17 11.34 24.49
N GLN A 84 -10.01 12.29 24.07
CA GLN A 84 -11.24 12.00 23.34
C GLN A 84 -10.94 11.63 21.89
N GLU A 85 -10.02 12.34 21.25
CA GLU A 85 -9.54 11.97 19.91
C GLU A 85 -8.81 10.63 19.93
N PHE A 86 -8.02 10.36 20.97
CA PHE A 86 -7.35 9.06 21.13
C PHE A 86 -8.37 7.92 21.14
N ALA A 87 -9.42 8.03 21.97
CA ALA A 87 -10.48 7.02 22.03
C ALA A 87 -11.21 6.86 20.70
N THR A 88 -11.41 7.96 19.97
CA THR A 88 -12.05 7.94 18.65
C THR A 88 -11.20 7.19 17.63
N TRP A 89 -9.90 7.48 17.56
CA TRP A 89 -8.96 6.78 16.67
C TRP A 89 -8.85 5.31 17.00
N LYS A 90 -8.70 4.97 18.29
CA LYS A 90 -8.59 3.59 18.74
C LYS A 90 -9.86 2.78 18.40
N ALA A 91 -11.03 3.30 18.71
CA ALA A 91 -12.30 2.64 18.39
C ALA A 91 -12.49 2.44 16.88
N HIS A 92 -12.05 3.41 16.06
CA HIS A 92 -12.09 3.27 14.61
C HIS A 92 -11.17 2.14 14.12
N LEU A 93 -9.92 2.08 14.60
CA LEU A 93 -8.99 1.01 14.21
C LEU A 93 -9.47 -0.37 14.66
N GLU A 94 -10.00 -0.48 15.88
CA GLU A 94 -10.60 -1.72 16.40
C GLU A 94 -11.81 -2.17 15.57
N HIS A 95 -12.69 -1.23 15.19
CA HIS A 95 -13.86 -1.53 14.35
C HIS A 95 -13.45 -2.08 12.97
N GLU A 96 -12.37 -1.56 12.40
CA GLU A 96 -11.83 -2.00 11.12
C GLU A 96 -10.90 -3.23 11.25
N GLY A 97 -10.68 -3.76 12.46
CA GLY A 97 -9.78 -4.89 12.71
C GLY A 97 -8.32 -4.59 12.37
N ILE A 98 -7.87 -3.36 12.62
CA ILE A 98 -6.51 -2.88 12.33
C ILE A 98 -5.72 -2.81 13.64
N ASP A 99 -4.95 -3.86 13.92
CA ASP A 99 -4.09 -3.92 15.11
C ASP A 99 -2.75 -3.20 14.90
N GLU A 100 -2.31 -3.13 13.65
CA GLU A 100 -1.03 -2.56 13.24
C GLU A 100 -1.21 -1.65 12.03
N VAL A 101 -0.58 -0.49 12.08
CA VAL A 101 -0.63 0.53 11.02
C VAL A 101 0.76 0.69 10.42
N SER A 102 0.83 0.50 9.11
CA SER A 102 2.01 0.89 8.34
C SER A 102 1.62 1.90 7.28
N PRO A 103 2.39 2.99 7.11
CA PRO A 103 2.44 3.65 5.82
C PRO A 103 2.76 2.62 4.74
N GLY A 104 2.30 2.85 3.53
CA GLY A 104 2.35 1.92 2.43
C GLY A 104 2.48 2.63 1.09
N LEU A 105 3.21 2.00 0.17
CA LEU A 105 3.34 2.41 -1.22
C LEU A 105 3.02 1.20 -2.09
N LEU A 106 1.97 1.31 -2.88
CA LEU A 106 1.52 0.26 -3.78
C LEU A 106 1.74 0.72 -5.22
N PHE A 107 2.38 -0.14 -6.02
CA PHE A 107 2.39 -0.02 -7.48
C PHE A 107 1.59 -1.15 -8.09
N LEU A 108 0.66 -0.84 -8.99
CA LEU A 108 -0.05 -1.82 -9.81
C LEU A 108 0.11 -1.49 -11.30
N ARG A 109 0.20 -2.53 -12.12
CA ARG A 109 0.29 -2.40 -13.58
C ARG A 109 -0.39 -3.58 -14.30
N PRO A 110 -0.94 -3.36 -15.52
CA PRO A 110 -1.52 -4.40 -16.34
C PRO A 110 -0.42 -5.28 -16.94
N MET A 111 -0.11 -6.38 -16.25
CA MET A 111 0.90 -7.33 -16.67
C MET A 111 0.61 -8.72 -16.13
N GLN A 112 1.13 -9.73 -16.80
CA GLN A 112 1.32 -11.05 -16.19
C GLN A 112 2.51 -10.97 -15.24
N GLY A 113 2.27 -11.17 -13.95
CA GLY A 113 3.26 -11.16 -12.89
C GLY A 113 2.58 -11.38 -11.54
N GLU A 114 3.36 -11.48 -10.46
CA GLU A 114 2.82 -11.59 -9.11
C GLU A 114 2.61 -10.20 -8.47
N LEU A 115 1.77 -10.16 -7.44
CA LEU A 115 1.79 -9.04 -6.49
C LEU A 115 2.75 -9.41 -5.38
N ASP A 116 3.87 -8.68 -5.29
CA ASP A 116 4.85 -8.88 -4.23
C ASP A 116 4.55 -7.98 -3.04
N HIS A 117 4.77 -8.49 -1.83
CA HIS A 117 4.85 -7.68 -0.61
C HIS A 117 6.32 -7.55 -0.19
N ILE A 118 6.81 -6.31 -0.12
CA ILE A 118 8.19 -5.98 0.23
C ILE A 118 8.20 -5.18 1.53
N LEU A 119 8.86 -5.73 2.54
CA LEU A 119 9.12 -5.02 3.77
C LEU A 119 10.24 -4.01 3.57
N VAL A 120 9.95 -2.76 3.90
CA VAL A 120 10.89 -1.65 3.94
C VAL A 120 11.62 -1.73 5.27
N PRO A 121 12.95 -1.93 5.28
CA PRO A 121 13.68 -2.17 6.51
C PRO A 121 13.66 -0.96 7.43
N LYS A 122 13.87 -1.16 8.73
CA LYS A 122 14.06 -0.03 9.64
C LYS A 122 15.48 0.54 9.52
N THR A 123 15.60 1.86 9.56
CA THR A 123 16.91 2.54 9.72
C THR A 123 17.07 3.04 11.14
N GLN A 124 18.30 3.42 11.53
CA GLN A 124 18.54 4.07 12.83
C GLN A 124 17.78 5.40 13.00
N GLN A 125 17.32 6.00 11.91
CA GLN A 125 16.57 7.26 11.88
C GLN A 125 15.04 7.04 11.88
N GLY A 126 14.57 5.80 11.98
CA GLY A 126 13.15 5.44 11.99
C GLY A 126 12.64 4.87 10.66
N SER A 127 11.33 5.00 10.43
CA SER A 127 10.67 4.62 9.17
C SER A 127 11.38 5.30 7.99
N ILE A 128 11.73 4.53 6.96
CA ILE A 128 12.42 5.12 5.80
C ILE A 128 11.47 6.06 5.02
N TRP A 129 10.15 5.88 5.17
CA TRP A 129 9.18 6.78 4.57
C TRP A 129 8.95 8.01 5.42
N THR A 130 9.92 8.91 5.34
CA THR A 130 9.80 10.31 5.73
C THR A 130 10.05 11.20 4.50
N PRO A 131 9.45 12.41 4.46
CA PRO A 131 9.71 13.35 3.38
C PRO A 131 11.22 13.59 3.20
N ALA A 132 11.68 13.61 1.95
CA ALA A 132 13.08 13.77 1.56
C ALA A 132 14.06 12.64 1.98
N ASN A 133 13.57 11.49 2.46
CA ASN A 133 14.43 10.36 2.75
C ASN A 133 14.96 9.70 1.46
N ARG A 134 16.21 10.05 1.12
CA ARG A 134 16.90 9.51 -0.06
C ARG A 134 17.11 8.00 0.01
N GLU A 135 17.25 7.42 1.20
CA GLU A 135 17.41 5.98 1.35
C GLU A 135 16.16 5.24 0.93
N ALA A 136 14.96 5.74 1.29
CA ALA A 136 13.68 5.16 0.86
C ALA A 136 13.54 5.25 -0.65
N ALA A 137 13.77 6.44 -1.21
CA ALA A 137 13.68 6.64 -2.64
C ALA A 137 14.62 5.69 -3.40
N ASN A 138 15.85 5.53 -2.93
CA ASN A 138 16.83 4.62 -3.53
C ASN A 138 16.44 3.15 -3.34
N PHE A 139 15.96 2.76 -2.17
CA PHE A 139 15.47 1.40 -1.89
C PHE A 139 14.31 1.05 -2.83
N THR A 140 13.26 1.87 -2.87
CA THR A 140 12.10 1.66 -3.74
C THR A 140 12.52 1.62 -5.21
N LYS A 141 13.38 2.53 -5.67
CA LYS A 141 13.89 2.52 -7.05
C LYS A 141 14.63 1.23 -7.39
N ARG A 142 15.51 0.74 -6.51
CA ARG A 142 16.25 -0.51 -6.76
C ARG A 142 15.31 -1.71 -6.83
N VAL A 143 14.41 -1.86 -5.85
CA VAL A 143 13.50 -3.01 -5.79
C VAL A 143 12.54 -2.98 -7.00
N ALA A 144 11.94 -1.82 -7.28
CA ALA A 144 11.04 -1.67 -8.42
C ALA A 144 11.78 -1.91 -9.74
N ALA A 145 13.00 -1.38 -9.92
CA ALA A 145 13.78 -1.63 -11.13
C ALA A 145 14.11 -3.12 -11.33
N THR A 146 14.48 -3.84 -10.27
CA THR A 146 14.72 -5.29 -10.36
C THR A 146 13.43 -6.01 -10.72
N LYS A 147 12.38 -5.89 -9.90
CA LYS A 147 11.11 -6.62 -10.08
C LYS A 147 10.45 -6.29 -11.42
N PHE A 148 10.48 -5.02 -11.82
CA PHE A 148 9.82 -4.60 -13.05
C PHE A 148 10.63 -4.79 -14.32
N ARG A 149 11.98 -4.91 -14.25
CA ARG A 149 12.82 -5.24 -15.42
C ARG A 149 12.93 -6.73 -15.69
N THR A 150 13.00 -7.59 -14.67
CA THR A 150 13.19 -9.04 -14.87
C THR A 150 12.14 -9.62 -15.83
N GLU A 151 10.92 -9.09 -15.79
CA GLU A 151 9.80 -9.53 -16.63
C GLU A 151 9.79 -8.96 -18.07
N PHE A 152 10.64 -7.97 -18.37
CA PHE A 152 10.83 -7.44 -19.74
C PHE A 152 11.85 -8.27 -20.53
N THR A 153 12.88 -8.80 -19.86
CA THR A 153 13.93 -9.64 -20.48
C THR A 153 13.49 -11.08 -20.74
N GLU A 154 12.51 -11.61 -20.01
CA GLU A 154 11.96 -12.95 -20.27
C GLU A 154 10.95 -12.98 -21.44
N ARG A 155 10.70 -11.83 -22.09
CA ARG A 155 9.73 -11.68 -23.19
C ARG A 155 10.33 -11.16 -24.50
N SER A 156 11.65 -11.02 -24.58
CA SER A 156 12.39 -10.59 -25.78
C SER A 156 13.15 -11.75 -26.41
#